data_AF-A0AAW2E3M9-F1
#
_entry.id   AF-A0AAW2E3M9-F1
#
_cell.length_a   1.000
_cell.length_b   1.000
_cell.length_c   1.000
_cell.angle_alpha   90.00
_cell.angle_beta   90.00
_cell.angle_gamma   90.00
#
_symmetry.space_group_name_H-M   'P 1'
#
loop_
_entity.id
_entity.type
_entity.pdbx_description
1 polymer ?
#
loop_
_entity_poly.entity_id
_entity_poly.type
_entity_poly.pdbx_seq_one_letter_code
_entity_poly.pdbx_strand_id
1 'polypeptide(L)'
;MAVQAQFYSENMGLPMCGLQDPAFGVVDDLRFSFQYPQQATTHFHLPQSTQKLALDYNEGVSFSSSSTCNSFHPMAFLQSLDAQFELHRHEINCILQLQNERLRIALQEQRKQELAVLLSNVESKTLSLLRQKEEDLARASMRTLELQECLKKAEIERETWQRLAKSNEAMVIDLNNTLEQVKERVVLASNTAEDTASFCGSCERDHDDDDESNIAREKVVVKRSSSKKNNMTCKSCFSRRSCVLFLPCRHLCSCNYCEAFLGSCPVCNAVKEHSMEVFLI
;
A
#
# COMPACT_ATOMS: atom_id res chain seq x y z
N MET A 1 7.98 6.61 50.40
CA MET A 1 6.61 6.07 50.30
C MET A 1 6.57 5.18 49.06
N ALA A 2 6.04 3.97 49.19
CA ALA A 2 6.05 2.94 48.17
C ALA A 2 4.75 2.91 47.35
N VAL A 3 4.81 2.16 46.24
CA VAL A 3 3.74 1.60 45.38
C VAL A 3 2.98 2.64 44.53
N GLN A 4 2.59 2.45 43.26
CA GLN A 4 2.42 1.29 42.39
C GLN A 4 2.21 1.82 40.95
N ALA A 5 2.78 1.21 39.91
CA ALA A 5 2.35 1.44 38.53
C ALA A 5 1.78 0.13 37.97
N GLN A 6 0.48 0.14 37.70
CA GLN A 6 -0.27 -0.99 37.17
C GLN A 6 -0.02 -1.10 35.66
N PHE A 7 0.42 -2.28 35.23
CA PHE A 7 0.35 -2.71 33.84
C PHE A 7 -1.12 -3.00 33.51
N TYR A 8 -1.67 -2.29 32.52
CA TYR A 8 -2.87 -2.73 31.82
C TYR A 8 -2.48 -3.17 30.41
N SER A 9 -2.65 -4.47 30.18
CA SER A 9 -2.68 -5.10 28.88
C SER A 9 -4.14 -5.34 28.55
N GLU A 10 -4.70 -4.64 27.57
CA GLU A 10 -5.93 -5.06 26.90
C GLU A 10 -5.76 -4.87 25.40
N ASN A 11 -5.67 -6.03 24.76
CA ASN A 11 -5.70 -6.26 23.34
C ASN A 11 -7.17 -6.25 22.90
N MET A 12 -7.59 -5.30 22.07
CA MET A 12 -8.82 -5.39 21.28
C MET A 12 -8.51 -4.90 19.86
N GLY A 13 -8.56 -5.85 18.92
CA GLY A 13 -8.26 -5.61 17.52
C GLY A 13 -9.36 -4.85 16.79
N LEU A 14 -8.99 -4.24 15.66
CA LEU A 14 -9.51 -4.52 14.30
C LEU A 14 -8.64 -3.71 13.29
N PRO A 15 -8.44 -4.22 12.06
CA PRO A 15 -7.49 -3.64 11.11
C PRO A 15 -8.15 -2.54 10.29
N MET A 16 -7.57 -1.34 10.27
CA MET A 16 -7.97 -0.29 9.35
C MET A 16 -6.97 -0.17 8.20
N CYS A 17 -7.52 -0.31 6.99
CA CYS A 17 -6.88 -0.16 5.68
C CYS A 17 -5.88 1.00 5.62
N GLY A 18 -4.59 0.66 5.55
CA GLY A 18 -3.54 1.54 5.08
C GLY A 18 -3.37 1.35 3.57
N LEU A 19 -3.90 2.31 2.82
CA LEU A 19 -3.64 2.53 1.40
C LEU A 19 -2.13 2.78 1.23
N GLN A 20 -1.41 1.83 0.64
CA GLN A 20 -0.08 2.05 0.08
C GLN A 20 -0.16 1.86 -1.43
N ASP A 21 0.18 2.92 -2.14
CA ASP A 21 0.47 2.93 -3.58
C ASP A 21 1.40 1.76 -3.92
N PRO A 22 1.16 0.98 -4.98
CA PRO A 22 2.18 0.11 -5.50
C PRO A 22 3.10 0.95 -6.39
N ALA A 23 4.29 1.24 -5.86
CA ALA A 23 5.47 1.41 -6.68
C ALA A 23 5.55 0.22 -7.65
N PHE A 24 5.80 0.51 -8.92
CA PHE A 24 6.11 -0.48 -9.94
C PHE A 24 7.36 -1.27 -9.53
N GLY A 25 7.13 -2.39 -8.86
CA GLY A 25 8.15 -3.34 -8.44
C GLY A 25 7.70 -4.72 -8.88
N VAL A 26 8.13 -5.13 -10.07
CA VAL A 26 8.12 -6.54 -10.46
C VAL A 26 9.23 -7.20 -9.64
N VAL A 27 8.88 -7.77 -8.49
CA VAL A 27 9.79 -8.64 -7.74
C VAL A 27 8.99 -9.65 -6.91
N ASP A 28 9.07 -10.89 -7.37
CA ASP A 28 9.54 -12.00 -6.53
C ASP A 28 8.70 -12.41 -5.31
N ASP A 29 7.41 -12.72 -5.53
CA ASP A 29 6.60 -13.32 -4.47
C ASP A 29 5.83 -14.58 -4.92
N LEU A 30 6.49 -15.38 -5.77
CA LEU A 30 6.19 -16.81 -5.93
C LEU A 30 6.92 -17.61 -4.84
N ARG A 31 6.79 -17.21 -3.57
CA ARG A 31 7.10 -18.11 -2.46
C ARG A 31 6.05 -19.21 -2.43
N PHE A 32 6.24 -20.22 -3.28
CA PHE A 32 5.62 -21.52 -3.16
C PHE A 32 6.10 -22.14 -1.85
N SER A 33 5.36 -21.86 -0.78
CA SER A 33 5.45 -22.67 0.42
C SER A 33 4.87 -24.03 0.06
N PHE A 34 5.73 -24.94 -0.42
CA PHE A 34 5.45 -26.37 -0.42
C PHE A 34 5.30 -26.79 1.03
N GLN A 35 4.11 -26.57 1.59
CA GLN A 35 3.68 -27.27 2.76
C GLN A 35 3.39 -28.68 2.28
N TYR A 36 4.45 -29.50 2.20
CA TYR A 36 4.34 -30.93 2.05
C TYR A 36 3.25 -31.40 3.01
N PRO A 37 2.18 -32.06 2.53
CA PRO A 37 1.34 -32.83 3.42
C PRO A 37 2.29 -33.82 4.11
N GLN A 38 2.35 -33.74 5.44
CA GLN A 38 3.08 -34.70 6.26
C GLN A 38 2.80 -36.10 5.72
N GLN A 39 3.87 -36.85 5.48
CA GLN A 39 3.81 -38.26 5.14
C GLN A 39 2.93 -38.98 6.16
N ALA A 40 1.67 -39.23 5.80
CA ALA A 40 0.91 -40.31 6.41
C ALA A 40 1.56 -41.58 5.87
N THR A 41 2.45 -42.16 6.67
CA THR A 41 3.04 -43.46 6.44
C THR A 41 1.90 -44.48 6.36
N THR A 42 1.39 -44.75 5.18
CA THR A 42 0.52 -45.91 4.95
C THR A 42 1.40 -47.13 5.11
N HIS A 43 1.40 -47.71 6.31
CA HIS A 43 1.94 -49.03 6.58
C HIS A 43 1.28 -50.03 5.62
N PHE A 44 1.99 -50.38 4.56
CA PHE A 44 1.60 -51.48 3.68
C PHE A 44 1.82 -52.79 4.44
N HIS A 45 0.76 -53.29 5.08
CA HIS A 45 0.73 -54.64 5.63
C HIS A 45 0.72 -55.63 4.47
N LEU A 46 1.84 -56.35 4.29
CA LEU A 46 1.96 -57.49 3.41
C LEU A 46 1.32 -58.72 4.11
N PRO A 47 0.41 -59.48 3.47
CA PRO A 47 0.07 -60.79 3.98
C PRO A 47 1.23 -61.74 3.68
N GLN A 48 2.01 -62.08 4.71
CA GLN A 48 2.96 -63.18 4.64
C GLN A 48 2.18 -64.49 4.48
N SER A 49 2.15 -65.02 3.26
CA SER A 49 1.84 -66.44 3.02
C SER A 49 3.08 -67.26 3.37
N THR A 50 3.26 -67.56 4.65
CA THR A 50 4.20 -68.60 5.09
C THR A 50 3.60 -69.97 4.74
N GLN A 51 3.91 -70.49 3.55
CA GLN A 51 3.82 -71.94 3.31
C GLN A 51 5.10 -72.57 3.88
N LYS A 52 4.97 -73.16 5.07
CA LYS A 52 5.94 -74.08 5.66
C LYS A 52 6.12 -75.28 4.72
N LEU A 53 7.23 -75.35 4.01
CA LEU A 53 7.80 -76.61 3.53
C LEU A 53 8.95 -76.97 4.47
N ALA A 54 8.60 -77.70 5.54
CA ALA A 54 9.57 -78.35 6.40
C ALA A 54 10.13 -79.56 5.64
N LEU A 55 11.38 -79.44 5.17
CA LEU A 55 12.21 -80.60 4.85
C LEU A 55 13.16 -80.80 6.02
N ASP A 56 12.80 -81.72 6.92
CA ASP A 56 13.67 -82.22 7.98
C ASP A 56 14.90 -82.88 7.35
N TYR A 57 16.07 -82.26 7.53
CA TYR A 57 17.36 -82.90 7.29
C TYR A 57 17.76 -83.61 8.58
N ASN A 58 17.48 -84.91 8.67
CA ASN A 58 17.97 -85.74 9.76
C ASN A 58 19.36 -86.27 9.41
N GLU A 59 20.38 -85.70 10.04
CA GLU A 59 21.71 -86.29 10.14
C GLU A 59 21.67 -87.49 11.08
N GLY A 60 22.24 -88.60 10.64
CA GLY A 60 22.67 -89.69 11.51
C GLY A 60 22.04 -91.03 11.23
N VAL A 61 22.58 -91.78 10.25
CA VAL A 61 22.55 -93.25 10.30
C VAL A 61 23.84 -93.80 9.68
N SER A 62 24.65 -94.49 10.50
CA SER A 62 25.73 -95.37 10.05
C SER A 62 25.13 -96.69 9.56
N PHE A 63 25.48 -97.15 8.35
CA PHE A 63 25.43 -98.57 7.99
C PHE A 63 26.56 -98.94 7.04
N SER A 64 27.18 -100.08 7.34
CA SER A 64 28.26 -100.73 6.61
C SER A 64 27.78 -101.48 5.36
N SER A 65 28.67 -101.55 4.38
CA SER A 65 28.91 -102.64 3.41
C SER A 65 27.89 -102.96 2.30
N SER A 66 28.45 -102.90 1.07
CA SER A 66 28.21 -103.74 -0.12
C SER A 66 26.79 -103.85 -0.71
N SER A 67 26.62 -103.35 -1.95
CA SER A 67 26.13 -104.12 -3.12
C SER A 67 25.71 -103.20 -4.26
N THR A 68 26.09 -103.60 -5.46
CA THR A 68 25.70 -103.17 -6.80
C THR A 68 24.26 -102.66 -6.96
N CYS A 69 24.06 -101.48 -7.55
CA CYS A 69 23.28 -101.28 -8.80
C CYS A 69 22.91 -99.80 -9.06
N ASN A 70 22.92 -99.47 -10.37
CA ASN A 70 22.17 -98.42 -11.05
C ASN A 70 22.60 -96.95 -10.86
N SER A 71 23.45 -96.55 -11.80
CA SER A 71 23.82 -95.19 -12.17
C SER A 71 22.68 -94.40 -12.83
N PHE A 72 21.54 -94.14 -12.18
CA PHE A 72 20.53 -93.21 -12.72
C PHE A 72 19.69 -92.61 -11.59
N HIS A 73 19.82 -91.30 -11.32
CA HIS A 73 18.81 -90.37 -10.77
C HIS A 73 19.30 -88.99 -10.23
N PRO A 74 20.59 -88.59 -10.19
CA PRO A 74 20.96 -87.23 -9.77
C PRO A 74 20.37 -86.13 -10.67
N MET A 75 20.29 -86.40 -11.98
CA MET A 75 19.81 -85.43 -12.98
C MET A 75 18.32 -85.11 -12.87
N ALA A 76 17.48 -86.08 -12.49
CA ALA A 76 16.03 -85.86 -12.38
C ALA A 76 15.67 -85.00 -11.15
N PHE A 77 16.39 -85.21 -10.04
CA PHE A 77 16.24 -84.38 -8.83
C PHE A 77 16.74 -82.96 -9.07
N LEU A 78 17.93 -82.81 -9.68
CA LEU A 78 18.47 -81.50 -10.06
C LEU A 78 17.54 -80.75 -11.03
N GLN A 79 16.95 -81.44 -12.02
CA GLN A 79 15.96 -80.84 -12.93
C GLN A 79 14.68 -80.40 -12.21
N SER A 80 14.19 -81.17 -11.22
CA SER A 80 13.02 -80.76 -10.42
C SER A 80 13.30 -79.55 -9.51
N LEU A 81 14.52 -79.45 -8.98
CA LEU A 81 14.96 -78.34 -8.14
C LEU A 81 15.17 -77.06 -8.98
N ASP A 82 15.74 -77.20 -10.17
CA ASP A 82 15.90 -76.10 -11.14
C ASP A 82 14.53 -75.55 -11.56
N ALA A 83 13.58 -76.43 -11.87
CA ALA A 83 12.21 -76.03 -12.19
C ALA A 83 11.53 -75.28 -11.03
N GLN A 84 11.82 -75.67 -9.78
CA GLN A 84 11.29 -75.02 -8.59
C GLN A 84 11.93 -73.64 -8.35
N PHE A 85 13.24 -73.51 -8.55
CA PHE A 85 13.92 -72.20 -8.49
C PHE A 85 13.43 -71.26 -9.59
N GLU A 86 13.21 -71.80 -10.79
CA GLU A 86 12.64 -71.04 -11.88
C GLU A 86 11.23 -70.56 -11.55
N LEU A 87 10.37 -71.40 -10.97
CA LEU A 87 9.04 -70.98 -10.53
C LEU A 87 9.12 -69.83 -9.50
N HIS A 88 9.92 -69.99 -8.44
CA HIS A 88 10.09 -68.95 -7.42
C HIS A 88 10.66 -67.66 -8.02
N ARG A 89 11.59 -67.76 -8.99
CA ARG A 89 12.14 -66.60 -9.70
C ARG A 89 11.05 -65.87 -10.47
N HIS A 90 10.17 -66.59 -11.16
CA HIS A 90 9.03 -66.00 -11.87
C HIS A 90 8.04 -65.36 -10.90
N GLU A 91 7.72 -66.00 -9.78
CA GLU A 91 6.82 -65.44 -8.76
C GLU A 91 7.37 -64.13 -8.17
N ILE A 92 8.66 -64.11 -7.81
CA ILE A 92 9.33 -62.90 -7.32
C ILE A 92 9.28 -61.80 -8.38
N ASN A 93 9.58 -62.11 -9.64
CA ASN A 93 9.51 -61.14 -10.72
C ASN A 93 8.11 -60.57 -10.91
N CYS A 94 7.06 -61.41 -10.85
CA CYS A 94 5.67 -60.96 -10.94
C CYS A 94 5.30 -60.02 -9.78
N ILE A 95 5.73 -60.35 -8.55
CA ILE A 95 5.50 -59.48 -7.38
C ILE A 95 6.22 -58.14 -7.56
N LEU A 96 7.49 -58.15 -7.98
CA LEU A 96 8.26 -56.94 -8.21
C LEU A 96 7.61 -56.05 -9.27
N GLN A 97 7.17 -56.64 -10.39
CA GLN A 97 6.46 -55.91 -11.45
C GLN A 97 5.16 -55.30 -10.94
N LEU A 98 4.36 -56.04 -10.19
CA LEU A 98 3.11 -55.54 -9.63
C LEU A 98 3.35 -54.38 -8.66
N GLN A 99 4.36 -54.49 -7.78
CA GLN A 99 4.69 -53.42 -6.83
C GLN A 99 5.22 -52.18 -7.55
N ASN A 100 6.07 -52.36 -8.57
CA ASN A 100 6.59 -51.24 -9.36
C ASN A 100 5.47 -50.51 -10.10
N GLU A 101 4.53 -51.25 -10.69
CA GLU A 101 3.39 -50.69 -11.41
C GLU A 101 2.43 -49.94 -10.48
N ARG A 102 2.13 -50.51 -9.30
CA ARG A 102 1.33 -49.82 -8.28
C ARG A 102 1.97 -48.52 -7.82
N LEU A 103 3.29 -48.55 -7.57
CA LEU A 103 4.04 -47.36 -7.19
C LEU A 103 4.03 -46.32 -8.31
N ARG A 104 4.23 -46.74 -9.56
CA ARG A 104 4.20 -45.87 -10.74
C ARG A 104 2.87 -45.14 -10.86
N ILE A 105 1.75 -45.86 -10.71
CA ILE A 105 0.39 -45.28 -10.76
C ILE A 105 0.19 -44.31 -9.59
N ALA A 106 0.54 -44.69 -8.37
CA ALA A 106 0.38 -43.84 -7.19
C ALA A 106 1.17 -42.53 -7.29
N LEU A 107 2.43 -42.58 -7.75
CA LEU A 107 3.25 -41.40 -7.96
C LEU A 107 2.69 -40.49 -9.06
N GLN A 108 2.17 -41.09 -10.14
CA GLN A 108 1.57 -40.33 -11.22
C GLN A 108 0.28 -39.62 -10.77
N GLU A 109 -0.54 -40.29 -9.95
CA GLU A 109 -1.76 -39.73 -9.40
C GLU A 109 -1.46 -38.63 -8.38
N GLN A 110 -0.50 -38.84 -7.47
CA GLN A 110 -0.05 -37.81 -6.54
C GLN A 110 0.45 -36.56 -7.28
N ARG A 111 1.28 -36.72 -8.32
CA ARG A 111 1.76 -35.59 -9.12
C ARG A 111 0.60 -34.83 -9.77
N LYS A 112 -0.40 -35.53 -10.31
CA LYS A 112 -1.59 -34.88 -10.90
C LYS A 112 -2.35 -34.06 -9.86
N GLN A 113 -2.54 -34.61 -8.66
CA GLN A 113 -3.23 -33.92 -7.57
C GLN A 113 -2.46 -32.69 -7.10
N GLU A 114 -1.14 -32.80 -6.92
CA GLU A 114 -0.27 -31.67 -6.54
C GLU A 114 -0.32 -30.55 -7.59
N LEU A 115 -0.23 -30.90 -8.88
CA LEU A 115 -0.33 -29.93 -9.98
C LEU A 115 -1.73 -29.29 -10.05
N ALA A 116 -2.80 -30.05 -9.83
CA ALA A 116 -4.16 -29.52 -9.85
C ALA A 116 -4.40 -28.50 -8.72
N VAL A 117 -3.93 -28.79 -7.50
CA VAL A 117 -4.00 -27.86 -6.37
C VAL A 117 -3.18 -26.60 -6.65
N LEU A 118 -1.96 -26.76 -7.18
CA LEU A 118 -1.10 -25.63 -7.53
C LEU A 118 -1.77 -24.71 -8.56
N LEU A 119 -2.32 -25.29 -9.62
CA LEU A 119 -3.02 -24.56 -10.68
C LEU A 119 -4.23 -23.82 -10.13
N SER A 120 -5.09 -24.49 -9.37
CA SER A 120 -6.27 -23.87 -8.77
C SER A 120 -5.92 -22.69 -7.83
N ASN A 121 -4.83 -22.81 -7.06
CA ASN A 121 -4.34 -21.73 -6.20
C ASN A 121 -3.82 -20.53 -7.02
N VAL A 122 -3.08 -20.78 -8.10
CA VAL A 122 -2.60 -19.71 -8.98
C VAL A 122 -3.76 -19.05 -9.74
N GLU A 123 -4.69 -19.83 -10.27
CA GLU A 123 -5.89 -19.34 -10.96
C GLU A 123 -6.75 -18.48 -10.03
N SER A 124 -7.07 -18.96 -8.83
CA SER A 124 -7.86 -18.17 -7.86
C SER A 124 -7.16 -16.88 -7.44
N LYS A 125 -5.84 -16.93 -7.16
CA LYS A 125 -5.07 -15.74 -6.79
C LYS A 125 -5.00 -14.74 -7.95
N THR A 126 -4.72 -15.20 -9.17
CA THR A 126 -4.66 -14.33 -10.36
C THR A 126 -6.02 -13.71 -10.66
N LEU A 127 -7.12 -14.46 -10.59
CA LEU A 127 -8.48 -13.93 -10.76
C LEU A 127 -8.84 -12.89 -9.69
N SER A 128 -8.51 -13.14 -8.43
CA SER A 128 -8.78 -12.18 -7.35
C SER A 128 -8.02 -10.86 -7.53
N LEU A 129 -6.75 -10.93 -7.96
CA LEU A 129 -5.92 -9.76 -8.22
C LEU A 129 -6.42 -8.98 -9.44
N LEU A 130 -6.81 -9.67 -10.51
CA LEU A 130 -7.37 -9.03 -11.70
C LEU A 130 -8.65 -8.27 -11.34
N ARG A 131 -9.56 -8.91 -10.61
CA ARG A 131 -10.80 -8.27 -10.14
C ARG A 131 -10.51 -7.04 -9.27
N GLN A 132 -9.58 -7.15 -8.33
CA GLN A 132 -9.19 -6.01 -7.50
C GLN A 132 -8.66 -4.86 -8.37
N LYS A 133 -7.82 -5.15 -9.36
CA LYS A 133 -7.29 -4.12 -10.28
C LYS A 133 -8.37 -3.50 -11.17
N GLU A 134 -9.35 -4.28 -11.62
CA GLU A 134 -10.51 -3.77 -12.35
C GLU A 134 -11.35 -2.83 -11.47
N GLU A 135 -11.58 -3.19 -10.21
CA GLU A 135 -12.29 -2.34 -9.26
C GLU A 135 -11.51 -1.06 -8.94
N ASP A 136 -10.19 -1.14 -8.78
CA ASP A 136 -9.30 0.02 -8.61
C ASP A 136 -9.39 0.96 -9.82
N LEU A 137 -9.33 0.40 -11.04
CA LEU A 137 -9.41 1.14 -12.30
C LEU A 137 -10.79 1.80 -12.46
N ALA A 138 -11.87 1.10 -12.12
CA ALA A 138 -13.23 1.64 -12.15
C ALA A 138 -13.37 2.84 -11.18
N ARG A 139 -12.82 2.73 -9.96
CA ARG A 139 -12.80 3.83 -8.99
C ARG A 139 -12.00 5.04 -9.51
N ALA A 140 -10.82 4.81 -10.08
CA ALA A 140 -10.00 5.88 -10.65
C ALA A 140 -10.72 6.57 -11.84
N SER A 141 -11.39 5.79 -12.68
CA SER A 141 -12.16 6.29 -13.83
C SER A 141 -13.35 7.15 -13.36
N MET A 142 -14.09 6.71 -12.34
CA MET A 142 -15.17 7.48 -11.73
C MET A 142 -14.67 8.80 -11.15
N ARG A 143 -13.56 8.78 -10.38
CA ARG A 143 -12.95 10.02 -9.86
C ARG A 143 -12.51 10.97 -10.96
N THR A 144 -11.96 10.44 -12.05
CA THR A 144 -11.56 11.24 -13.21
C THR A 144 -12.77 11.95 -13.82
N LEU A 145 -13.89 11.24 -13.98
CA LEU A 145 -15.13 11.83 -14.49
C LEU A 145 -15.69 12.91 -13.56
N GLU A 146 -15.75 12.64 -12.25
CA GLU A 146 -16.18 13.63 -11.24
C GLU A 146 -15.33 14.90 -11.29
N LEU A 147 -14.00 14.76 -11.34
CA LEU A 147 -13.08 15.89 -11.41
C LEU A 147 -13.22 16.67 -12.72
N GLN A 148 -13.43 16.00 -13.85
CA GLN A 148 -13.69 16.66 -15.13
C GLN A 148 -15.00 17.46 -15.09
N GLU A 149 -16.04 16.95 -14.43
CA GLU A 149 -17.30 17.68 -14.27
C GLU A 149 -17.13 18.91 -13.37
N CYS A 150 -16.43 18.77 -12.24
CA CYS A 150 -16.11 19.87 -11.34
C CYS A 150 -15.29 20.96 -12.05
N LEU A 151 -14.32 20.57 -12.87
CA LEU A 151 -13.51 21.49 -13.66
C LEU A 151 -14.37 22.27 -14.64
N LYS A 152 -15.25 21.60 -15.41
CA LYS A 152 -16.17 22.27 -16.34
C LYS A 152 -17.09 23.26 -15.63
N LYS A 153 -17.63 22.90 -14.45
CA LYS A 153 -18.46 23.81 -13.64
C LYS A 153 -17.68 25.06 -13.22
N ALA A 154 -16.48 24.87 -12.67
CA ALA A 154 -15.62 25.96 -12.25
C ALA A 154 -15.20 26.87 -13.44
N GLU A 155 -14.98 26.30 -14.62
CA GLU A 155 -14.70 27.08 -15.84
C GLU A 155 -15.89 27.95 -16.26
N ILE A 156 -17.10 27.39 -16.27
CA ILE A 156 -18.33 28.14 -16.59
C ILE A 156 -18.52 29.26 -15.57
N GLU A 157 -18.40 28.98 -14.27
CA GLU A 157 -18.49 29.99 -13.21
C GLU A 157 -17.46 31.10 -13.41
N ARG A 158 -16.18 30.75 -13.63
CA ARG A 158 -15.12 31.72 -13.92
C ARG A 158 -15.49 32.64 -15.09
N GLU A 159 -16.00 32.09 -16.19
CA GLU A 159 -16.40 32.87 -17.36
C GLU A 159 -17.59 33.80 -17.07
N THR A 160 -18.55 33.34 -16.27
CA THR A 160 -19.69 34.18 -15.86
C THR A 160 -19.22 35.38 -15.04
N TRP A 161 -18.36 35.14 -14.04
CA TRP A 161 -17.80 36.20 -13.21
C TRP A 161 -16.90 37.14 -14.00
N GLN A 162 -16.10 36.61 -14.93
CA GLN A 162 -15.26 37.43 -15.80
C GLN A 162 -16.11 38.34 -16.71
N ARG A 163 -17.20 37.84 -17.28
CA ARG A 163 -18.13 38.66 -18.08
C ARG A 163 -18.78 39.75 -17.24
N LEU A 164 -19.23 39.42 -16.03
CA LEU A 164 -19.84 40.38 -15.12
C LEU A 164 -18.83 41.48 -14.71
N ALA A 165 -17.61 41.09 -14.36
CA ALA A 165 -16.55 42.04 -14.02
C ALA A 165 -16.25 43.01 -15.17
N LYS A 166 -16.14 42.51 -16.41
CA LYS A 166 -15.94 43.35 -17.60
C LYS A 166 -17.12 44.29 -17.87
N SER A 167 -18.35 43.83 -17.68
CA SER A 167 -19.54 44.69 -17.81
C SER A 167 -19.55 45.78 -16.75
N ASN A 168 -19.19 45.46 -15.50
CA ASN A 168 -19.09 46.42 -14.42
C ASN A 168 -17.98 47.45 -14.68
N GLU A 169 -16.82 47.00 -15.16
CA GLU A 169 -15.72 47.87 -15.58
C GLU A 169 -16.17 48.85 -16.67
N ALA A 170 -16.87 48.37 -17.70
CA ALA A 170 -17.42 49.23 -18.76
C ALA A 170 -18.42 50.28 -18.22
N MET A 171 -19.32 49.89 -17.30
CA MET A 171 -20.27 50.82 -16.66
C MET A 171 -19.55 51.87 -15.81
N VAL A 172 -18.51 51.50 -15.07
CA VAL A 172 -17.71 52.44 -14.26
C VAL A 172 -16.98 53.43 -15.16
N ILE A 173 -16.42 52.97 -16.28
CA ILE A 173 -15.77 53.84 -17.27
C ILE A 173 -16.77 54.83 -17.86
N ASP A 174 -17.97 54.37 -18.26
CA ASP A 174 -19.02 55.23 -18.80
C ASP A 174 -19.46 56.30 -17.77
N LEU A 175 -19.71 55.88 -16.53
CA LEU A 175 -20.04 56.81 -15.45
C LEU A 175 -18.91 57.83 -15.20
N ASN A 176 -17.66 57.38 -15.18
CA ASN A 176 -16.51 58.27 -15.00
C ASN A 176 -16.42 59.31 -16.14
N ASN A 177 -16.67 58.89 -17.38
CA ASN A 177 -16.69 59.80 -18.53
C ASN A 177 -17.83 60.83 -18.42
N THR A 178 -19.03 60.41 -18.00
CA THR A 178 -20.15 61.35 -17.79
C THR A 178 -19.87 62.35 -16.67
N LEU A 179 -19.22 61.91 -15.58
CA LEU A 179 -18.82 62.79 -14.47
C LEU A 179 -17.81 63.84 -14.92
N GLU A 180 -16.77 63.46 -15.66
CA GLU A 180 -15.81 64.43 -16.21
C GLU A 180 -16.50 65.39 -17.20
N GLN A 181 -17.44 64.94 -18.03
CA GLN A 181 -18.20 65.83 -18.91
C GLN A 181 -19.05 66.86 -18.13
N VAL A 182 -19.69 66.45 -17.04
CA VAL A 182 -20.46 67.39 -16.18
C VAL A 182 -19.52 68.39 -15.51
N LYS A 183 -18.37 67.93 -15.02
CA LYS A 183 -17.34 68.78 -14.41
C LYS A 183 -16.80 69.82 -15.40
N GLU A 184 -16.50 69.43 -16.64
CA GLU A 184 -16.11 70.34 -17.71
C GLU A 184 -17.19 71.38 -18.01
N ARG A 185 -18.47 70.98 -18.06
CA ARG A 185 -19.61 71.90 -18.27
C ARG A 185 -19.77 72.91 -17.12
N VAL A 186 -19.58 72.49 -15.87
CA VAL A 186 -19.64 73.38 -14.69
C VAL A 186 -18.49 74.41 -14.73
N VAL A 187 -17.28 73.98 -15.11
CA VAL A 187 -16.14 74.88 -15.28
C VAL A 187 -16.40 75.91 -16.39
N LEU A 188 -16.97 75.49 -17.52
CA LEU A 188 -17.30 76.40 -18.63
C LEU A 188 -18.45 77.37 -18.30
N ALA A 189 -19.48 76.92 -17.56
CA ALA A 189 -20.59 77.78 -17.15
C ALA A 189 -20.19 78.82 -16.08
N SER A 190 -19.22 78.48 -15.21
CA SER A 190 -18.68 79.39 -14.19
C SER A 190 -17.83 80.51 -14.80
N ASN A 191 -17.32 80.34 -16.02
CA ASN A 191 -16.56 81.37 -16.74
C ASN A 191 -17.45 82.39 -17.48
N THR A 192 -18.78 82.26 -17.41
CA THR A 192 -19.76 83.16 -18.05
C THR A 192 -20.63 83.96 -17.09
N ALA A 193 -20.38 83.87 -15.78
CA ALA A 193 -21.07 84.67 -14.76
C ALA A 193 -20.07 85.32 -13.80
N GLU A 194 -20.04 86.65 -13.86
CA GLU A 194 -19.64 87.59 -12.80
C GLU A 194 -18.14 87.89 -12.62
N ASP A 195 -17.63 88.66 -13.58
CA ASP A 195 -16.75 89.81 -13.30
C ASP A 195 -17.52 90.85 -12.45
N THR A 196 -17.51 90.72 -11.11
CA THR A 196 -17.71 91.86 -10.20
C THR A 196 -17.30 91.52 -8.76
N ALA A 197 -16.12 92.03 -8.38
CA ALA A 197 -15.75 92.64 -7.10
C ALA A 197 -16.20 92.01 -5.77
N SER A 198 -15.21 91.72 -4.91
CA SER A 198 -15.09 92.16 -3.48
C SER A 198 -14.23 91.13 -2.73
N PHE A 199 -12.94 91.38 -2.48
CA PHE A 199 -12.38 92.21 -1.39
C PHE A 199 -12.84 91.83 0.04
N CYS A 200 -11.82 91.73 0.91
CA CYS A 200 -11.77 91.56 2.38
C CYS A 200 -11.50 90.11 2.85
N GLY A 201 -10.43 89.77 3.57
CA GLY A 201 -9.37 90.57 4.20
C GLY A 201 -8.43 89.65 5.02
N SER A 202 -7.21 90.14 5.26
CA SER A 202 -6.08 89.60 6.04
C SER A 202 -6.45 88.85 7.35
N CYS A 203 -5.63 87.97 7.94
CA CYS A 203 -4.23 88.17 8.32
C CYS A 203 -3.54 86.88 8.82
N GLU A 204 -2.23 86.91 8.72
CA GLU A 204 -1.17 86.05 9.27
C GLU A 204 -1.44 85.40 10.64
N ARG A 205 -0.89 84.18 10.82
CA ARG A 205 -0.12 83.78 12.02
C ARG A 205 0.56 82.41 11.82
N ASP A 206 1.88 82.40 11.91
CA ASP A 206 2.70 81.23 12.21
C ASP A 206 2.39 80.72 13.63
N HIS A 207 2.11 79.43 13.77
CA HIS A 207 2.54 78.63 14.93
C HIS A 207 2.52 77.14 14.62
N ASP A 208 3.65 76.51 14.95
CA ASP A 208 3.89 75.08 14.96
C ASP A 208 3.02 74.34 16.01
N ASP A 209 3.06 73.01 15.88
CA ASP A 209 2.76 71.96 16.85
C ASP A 209 1.40 71.22 16.76
N ASP A 210 1.58 69.93 16.44
CA ASP A 210 0.93 68.73 16.98
C ASP A 210 -0.58 68.44 16.75
N ASP A 211 -0.74 67.34 16.02
CA ASP A 211 -1.52 66.14 16.38
C ASP A 211 -2.96 65.92 15.84
N GLU A 212 -3.11 64.67 15.40
CA GLU A 212 -4.32 63.85 15.27
C GLU A 212 -5.45 64.27 14.30
N SER A 213 -5.52 63.63 13.13
CA SER A 213 -6.51 62.56 12.87
C SER A 213 -6.68 62.19 11.38
N ASN A 214 -6.47 60.89 11.12
CA ASN A 214 -7.03 60.03 10.06
C ASN A 214 -7.93 60.67 8.97
N ILE A 215 -7.63 60.43 7.68
CA ILE A 215 -8.36 59.47 6.82
C ILE A 215 -7.43 59.03 5.66
N ALA A 216 -7.39 57.71 5.45
CA ALA A 216 -6.49 56.94 4.62
C ALA A 216 -6.46 57.32 3.12
N ARG A 217 -5.24 57.52 2.59
CA ARG A 217 -4.90 57.30 1.18
C ARG A 217 -3.63 56.46 1.07
N GLU A 218 -3.85 55.23 0.64
CA GLU A 218 -3.08 54.49 -0.35
C GLU A 218 -1.55 54.71 -0.35
N LYS A 219 -0.84 53.85 0.40
CA LYS A 219 0.58 53.58 0.15
C LYS A 219 0.75 52.12 -0.25
N VAL A 220 1.08 51.95 -1.53
CA VAL A 220 1.84 50.83 -2.07
C VAL A 220 3.06 50.61 -1.19
N VAL A 221 3.08 49.51 -0.43
CA VAL A 221 4.26 49.06 0.32
C VAL A 221 4.64 47.68 -0.18
N VAL A 222 5.59 47.66 -1.10
CA VAL A 222 6.55 46.57 -1.24
C VAL A 222 7.28 46.45 0.10
N LYS A 223 6.95 45.43 0.90
CA LYS A 223 7.73 45.10 2.10
C LYS A 223 8.53 43.83 1.84
N ARG A 224 9.74 44.01 1.31
CA ARG A 224 10.83 43.06 1.52
C ARG A 224 11.43 43.36 2.90
N SER A 225 11.33 42.36 3.77
CA SER A 225 12.24 42.03 4.89
C SER A 225 12.61 43.11 5.91
N SER A 226 12.01 43.01 7.11
CA SER A 226 12.71 43.31 8.36
C SER A 226 12.21 42.45 9.54
N SER A 227 13.11 41.56 9.99
CA SER A 227 13.30 41.13 11.38
C SER A 227 12.22 40.29 12.10
N LYS A 228 12.39 38.97 11.98
CA LYS A 228 12.46 37.99 13.09
C LYS A 228 11.52 38.23 14.30
N LYS A 229 10.27 37.83 14.16
CA LYS A 229 9.65 36.92 15.13
C LYS A 229 9.26 35.68 14.34
N ASN A 230 10.04 34.61 14.49
CA ASN A 230 9.78 33.32 13.85
C ASN A 230 8.49 32.74 14.42
N ASN A 231 7.34 33.23 13.96
CA ASN A 231 6.06 32.57 14.13
C ASN A 231 6.08 31.36 13.22
N MET A 232 6.84 30.33 13.59
CA MET A 232 6.71 29.02 12.98
C MET A 232 5.28 28.59 13.29
N THR A 233 4.40 28.69 12.31
CA THR A 233 3.03 28.18 12.39
C THR A 233 3.06 26.72 11.97
N CYS A 234 2.19 25.93 12.60
CA CYS A 234 2.03 24.51 12.31
C CYS A 234 1.69 24.35 10.83
N LYS A 235 2.44 23.49 10.13
CA LYS A 235 2.26 23.24 8.70
C LYS A 235 1.06 22.36 8.37
N SER A 236 0.41 21.79 9.38
CA SER A 236 -0.80 20.98 9.22
C SER A 236 -2.07 21.82 9.40
N CYS A 237 -2.19 22.58 10.50
CA CYS A 237 -3.39 23.38 10.78
C CYS A 237 -3.28 24.87 10.46
N PHE A 238 -2.07 25.40 10.20
CA PHE A 238 -1.77 26.81 9.95
C PHE A 238 -2.25 27.82 11.02
N SER A 239 -2.82 27.35 12.13
CA SER A 239 -3.47 28.17 13.15
C SER A 239 -2.62 28.32 14.41
N ARG A 240 -1.97 27.23 14.86
CA ARG A 240 -1.18 27.20 16.09
C ARG A 240 0.31 27.34 15.81
N ARG A 241 1.09 27.71 16.84
CA ARG A 241 2.56 27.71 16.75
C ARG A 241 3.09 26.27 16.63
N SER A 242 4.13 26.11 15.83
CA SER A 242 4.93 24.89 15.77
C SER A 242 5.77 24.79 17.03
N CYS A 243 5.47 23.81 17.86
CA CYS A 243 6.21 23.49 19.08
C CYS A 243 6.80 22.07 19.03
N VAL A 244 6.55 21.27 17.99
CA VAL A 244 7.01 19.89 17.91
C VAL A 244 8.00 19.65 16.78
N LEU A 245 9.13 19.04 17.14
CA LEU A 245 10.22 18.62 16.28
C LEU A 245 10.10 17.13 15.93
N PHE A 246 10.32 16.78 14.65
CA PHE A 246 10.24 15.40 14.15
C PHE A 246 11.63 14.77 14.00
N LEU A 247 11.83 13.55 14.47
CA LEU A 247 13.06 12.77 14.27
C LEU A 247 12.86 11.68 13.22
N PRO A 248 13.88 11.41 12.36
CA PRO A 248 15.26 11.91 12.43
C PRO A 248 15.51 13.28 11.77
N CYS A 249 14.55 13.85 11.03
CA CYS A 249 14.77 15.01 10.16
C CYS A 249 14.96 16.38 10.87
N ARG A 250 14.68 16.46 12.18
CA ARG A 250 14.81 17.64 13.06
C ARG A 250 13.99 18.88 12.65
N HIS A 251 12.95 18.73 11.84
CA HIS A 251 12.08 19.86 11.47
C HIS A 251 11.07 20.19 12.56
N LEU A 252 11.08 21.45 13.03
CA LEU A 252 10.05 22.03 13.89
C LEU A 252 8.89 22.56 13.05
N CYS A 253 7.83 21.76 12.91
CA CYS A 253 6.81 22.03 11.89
C CYS A 253 5.36 21.71 12.28
N SER A 254 5.11 21.16 13.47
CA SER A 254 3.75 20.90 13.94
C SER A 254 3.50 21.42 15.35
N CYS A 255 2.23 21.64 15.70
CA CYS A 255 1.81 21.86 17.09
C CYS A 255 1.55 20.51 17.77
N ASN A 256 1.53 20.51 19.10
CA ASN A 256 1.25 19.34 19.94
C ASN A 256 -0.07 18.60 19.60
N TYR A 257 -1.09 19.31 19.09
CA TYR A 257 -2.33 18.66 18.66
C TYR A 257 -2.21 17.96 17.31
N CYS A 258 -1.50 18.55 16.35
CA CYS A 258 -1.35 17.98 15.01
C CYS A 258 -0.35 16.83 14.98
N GLU A 259 0.67 16.86 15.85
CA GLU A 259 1.69 15.82 15.94
C GLU A 259 1.12 14.39 16.00
N ALA A 260 0.09 14.17 16.81
CA ALA A 260 -0.50 12.84 17.05
C ALA A 260 -1.03 12.19 15.76
N PHE A 261 -1.46 13.00 14.79
CA PHE A 261 -2.04 12.55 13.52
C PHE A 261 -1.02 12.49 12.37
N LEU A 262 0.22 12.92 12.61
CA LEU A 262 1.26 12.97 11.59
C LEU A 262 2.22 11.78 11.73
N GLY A 263 2.17 10.86 10.76
CA GLY A 263 3.12 9.73 10.64
C GLY A 263 4.42 10.07 9.92
N SER A 264 4.51 11.27 9.33
CA SER A 264 5.69 11.77 8.62
C SER A 264 5.82 13.28 8.79
N CYS A 265 7.02 13.81 8.54
CA CYS A 265 7.30 15.24 8.63
C CYS A 265 6.65 16.02 7.46
N PRO A 266 5.79 17.02 7.74
CA PRO A 266 5.15 17.85 6.69
C PRO A 266 6.12 18.67 5.82
N VAL A 267 7.39 18.78 6.21
CA VAL A 267 8.41 19.58 5.49
C VAL A 267 9.21 18.75 4.50
N CYS A 268 9.59 17.54 4.89
CA CYS A 268 10.53 16.71 4.11
C CYS A 268 10.03 15.28 3.87
N ASN A 269 8.82 14.95 4.32
CA ASN A 269 8.17 13.65 4.22
C ASN A 269 8.94 12.47 4.84
N ALA A 270 9.97 12.72 5.63
CA ALA A 270 10.64 11.69 6.42
C ALA A 270 9.65 11.04 7.40
N VAL A 271 9.69 9.71 7.52
CA VAL A 271 8.86 8.96 8.47
C VAL A 271 9.16 9.40 9.89
N LYS A 272 8.12 9.60 10.71
CA LYS A 272 8.24 10.01 12.11
C LYS A 272 8.58 8.78 12.96
N GLU A 273 9.81 8.72 13.44
CA GLU A 273 10.22 7.70 14.42
C GLU A 273 9.91 8.16 15.85
N HIS A 274 10.16 9.44 16.12
CA HIS A 274 9.89 10.08 17.41
C HIS A 274 9.60 11.57 17.21
N SER A 275 8.98 12.19 18.20
CA SER A 275 8.69 13.62 18.22
C SER A 275 8.97 14.19 19.60
N MET A 276 9.40 15.45 19.64
CA MET A 276 9.76 16.15 20.87
C MET A 276 9.15 17.54 20.87
N GLU A 277 8.47 17.90 21.96
CA GLU A 277 7.99 19.25 22.19
C GLU A 277 9.15 20.15 22.65
N VAL A 278 9.26 21.31 22.02
CA VAL A 278 10.29 22.32 22.25
C VAL A 278 9.63 23.58 22.79
N PHE A 279 10.05 23.99 23.98
CA PHE A 279 9.64 25.24 24.60
C PHE A 279 10.60 26.36 24.18
N LEU A 280 10.13 27.26 23.32
CA LEU A 280 10.88 28.46 22.93
C LEU A 280 10.60 29.54 24.00
N ILE A 281 11.60 29.82 24.83
CA ILE A 281 11.60 30.90 25.83
C ILE A 281 11.90 32.24 25.14
#